data_AF-A0A5C5YWA5-F1
#
_entry.id   AF-A0A5C5YWA5-F1
#
_cell.length_a   1.000
_cell.length_b   1.000
_cell.length_c   1.000
_cell.angle_alpha   90.00
_cell.angle_beta   90.00
_cell.angle_gamma   90.00
#
_symmetry.space_group_name_H-M   'P 1'
#
loop_
_entity.id
_entity.type
_entity.pdbx_description
1 polymer ?
#
loop_
_entity_poly.entity_id
_entity_poly.type
_entity_poly.pdbx_seq_one_letter_code
_entity_poly.pdbx_strand_id
1 'polypeptide(L)'
;MFIKTSFAFLLVLSVCNLLHADPPVPPVGKRWVLNPDFSDEFNGTQLDSTKWLDHHPTWKGRVPGLFLPSQVSVKDGCLQIEGKKLEKDIVIDKGNGKKDVFTIAGGAVVSKQAAYRGYYECRLKAAKTTMSTTFWFSGGGGEGPHGCDSYGLEWDIQECIGRNGDFDGSYFANGMHSNSHYWYTDCDGEKFDHRAEQVKFEDPELASEDFHVYGGWWRDETKASYYYDNGEPKHQIFYNEISEKPFDRPLYMRLVSETYPFPWIELPSDEELADPTKNIAYYDWVRGYKLVDVEDPNHIDMDTKRGTQEGGVRGTVSEDKAPVKPRSVVKVFDEKITFNTDDCELSASGTLKIAFTYKANEEREDVLELHDSNGGIVADATIAAYAGYANRVFDFAIGKDVASKSGLKLTGSIRPINSDRSDHLSTDSLDVDRASPSDPRPQK
;
A
#
# COMPACT_ATOMS: atom_id res chain seq x y z
N MET A 1 -34.98 -3.08 55.71
CA MET A 1 -35.09 -2.11 54.60
C MET A 1 -33.71 -2.03 53.96
N PHE A 2 -33.43 -2.88 52.96
CA PHE A 2 -32.14 -2.92 52.26
C PHE A 2 -32.32 -2.30 50.88
N ILE A 3 -31.70 -1.15 50.67
CA ILE A 3 -31.70 -0.43 49.40
C ILE A 3 -30.61 -1.07 48.53
N LYS A 4 -31.01 -1.75 47.46
CA LYS A 4 -30.08 -2.20 46.40
C LYS A 4 -29.84 -1.02 45.46
N THR A 5 -28.68 -0.40 45.56
CA THR A 5 -28.15 0.52 44.55
C THR A 5 -27.70 -0.30 43.34
N SER A 6 -28.42 -0.17 42.23
CA SER A 6 -28.00 -0.72 40.93
C SER A 6 -27.08 0.28 40.25
N PHE A 7 -25.83 -0.10 40.03
CA PHE A 7 -24.92 0.64 39.16
C PHE A 7 -25.27 0.29 37.70
N ALA A 8 -25.74 1.29 36.95
CA ALA A 8 -25.86 1.18 35.50
C ALA A 8 -24.47 1.32 34.88
N PHE A 9 -23.96 0.24 34.30
CA PHE A 9 -22.76 0.26 33.48
C PHE A 9 -23.11 0.94 32.15
N LEU A 10 -22.65 2.17 31.95
CA LEU A 10 -22.77 2.86 30.68
C LEU A 10 -21.73 2.25 29.73
N LEU A 11 -22.17 1.34 28.86
CA LEU A 11 -21.36 0.80 27.77
C LEU A 11 -21.14 1.92 26.75
N VAL A 12 -20.03 2.64 26.86
CA VAL A 12 -19.57 3.55 25.81
C VAL A 12 -19.13 2.66 24.65
N LEU A 13 -20.02 2.47 23.67
CA LEU A 13 -19.64 1.99 22.35
C LEU A 13 -18.71 3.05 21.75
N SER A 14 -17.41 2.84 21.91
CA SER A 14 -16.42 3.56 21.13
C SER A 14 -16.64 3.15 19.68
N VAL A 15 -17.23 4.04 18.89
CA VAL A 15 -17.25 3.89 17.43
C VAL A 15 -15.79 4.10 17.00
N CYS A 16 -15.03 3.00 16.97
CA CYS A 16 -13.79 2.99 16.23
C CYS A 16 -14.20 3.23 14.78
N ASN A 17 -14.02 4.45 14.29
CA ASN A 17 -13.88 4.67 12.87
C ASN A 17 -12.69 3.80 12.47
N LEU A 18 -12.98 2.61 11.93
CA LEU A 18 -11.96 1.79 11.29
C LEU A 18 -11.43 2.68 10.17
N LEU A 19 -10.25 3.27 10.39
CA LEU A 19 -9.46 3.94 9.37
C LEU A 19 -9.14 2.88 8.31
N HIS A 20 -10.05 2.72 7.35
CA HIS A 20 -9.77 2.05 6.10
C HIS A 20 -9.10 3.09 5.23
N ALA A 21 -7.76 3.03 5.15
CA ALA A 21 -7.09 3.72 4.08
C ALA A 21 -7.38 2.98 2.77
N ASP A 22 -7.70 3.76 1.76
CA ASP A 22 -7.83 3.30 0.39
C ASP A 22 -6.59 3.73 -0.40
N PRO A 23 -6.18 2.96 -1.42
CA PRO A 23 -5.22 3.46 -2.38
C PRO A 23 -5.74 4.77 -3.00
N PRO A 24 -4.84 5.66 -3.49
CA PRO A 24 -5.26 6.91 -4.11
C PRO A 24 -6.21 6.67 -5.28
N VAL A 25 -7.09 7.63 -5.59
CA VAL A 25 -7.94 7.56 -6.79
C VAL A 25 -7.07 7.16 -8.00
N PRO A 26 -7.35 6.03 -8.67
CA PRO A 26 -6.53 5.61 -9.81
C PRO A 26 -6.71 6.60 -10.97
N PRO A 27 -5.77 6.64 -11.94
CA PRO A 27 -5.96 7.42 -13.15
C PRO A 27 -7.26 7.02 -13.86
N VAL A 28 -7.85 7.96 -14.61
CA VAL A 28 -9.05 7.70 -15.41
C VAL A 28 -8.84 6.49 -16.33
N GLY A 29 -9.81 5.57 -16.34
CA GLY A 29 -9.77 4.33 -17.09
C GLY A 29 -8.96 3.21 -16.41
N LYS A 30 -8.47 3.43 -15.19
CA LYS A 30 -7.69 2.46 -14.43
C LYS A 30 -8.39 2.01 -13.16
N ARG A 31 -7.89 0.91 -12.60
CA ARG A 31 -8.37 0.31 -11.36
C ARG A 31 -7.22 -0.29 -10.56
N TRP A 32 -7.22 -0.05 -9.26
CA TRP A 32 -6.39 -0.73 -8.28
C TRP A 32 -6.99 -2.09 -7.96
N VAL A 33 -6.18 -3.14 -8.07
CA VAL A 33 -6.58 -4.49 -7.69
C VAL A 33 -5.62 -5.02 -6.63
N LEU A 34 -6.17 -5.52 -5.53
CA LEU A 34 -5.39 -6.06 -4.42
C LEU A 34 -4.49 -7.19 -4.91
N ASN A 35 -3.20 -7.12 -4.55
CA ASN A 35 -2.20 -8.12 -4.86
C ASN A 35 -1.98 -9.03 -3.64
N PRO A 36 -2.57 -10.23 -3.61
CA PRO A 36 -2.59 -11.06 -2.41
C PRO A 36 -1.22 -11.63 -2.02
N ASP A 37 -0.20 -11.53 -2.87
CA ASP A 37 1.17 -11.95 -2.54
C ASP A 37 1.92 -10.89 -1.72
N PHE A 38 1.40 -9.66 -1.69
CA PHE A 38 1.94 -8.53 -0.92
C PHE A 38 0.89 -7.93 0.03
N SER A 39 -0.19 -8.67 0.29
CA SER A 39 -1.26 -8.25 1.20
C SER A 39 -1.47 -9.26 2.31
N ASP A 40 -1.55 -8.79 3.54
CA ASP A 40 -1.81 -9.57 4.74
C ASP A 40 -2.46 -8.69 5.82
N GLU A 41 -3.60 -9.15 6.34
CA GLU A 41 -4.32 -8.48 7.43
C GLU A 41 -3.89 -8.99 8.81
N PHE A 42 -2.95 -9.94 8.87
CA PHE A 42 -2.36 -10.49 10.10
C PHE A 42 -3.37 -10.95 11.19
N ASN A 43 -4.60 -11.26 10.79
CA ASN A 43 -5.67 -11.74 11.67
C ASN A 43 -5.60 -13.25 11.98
N GLY A 44 -4.57 -13.93 11.48
CA GLY A 44 -4.28 -15.33 11.78
C GLY A 44 -3.64 -15.52 13.16
N THR A 45 -3.17 -16.74 13.43
CA THR A 45 -2.44 -17.09 14.66
C THR A 45 -0.93 -17.24 14.47
N GLN A 46 -0.45 -17.05 13.23
CA GLN A 46 0.95 -17.19 12.84
C GLN A 46 1.20 -16.43 11.54
N LEU A 47 2.47 -16.11 11.27
CA LEU A 47 2.88 -15.53 10.00
C LEU A 47 2.56 -16.49 8.84
N ASP A 48 1.97 -15.98 7.76
CA ASP A 48 1.70 -16.78 6.57
C ASP A 48 3.03 -17.09 5.85
N SER A 49 3.58 -18.25 6.19
CA SER A 49 4.81 -18.77 5.60
C SER A 49 4.71 -19.04 4.10
N THR A 50 3.54 -18.97 3.46
CA THR A 50 3.45 -19.05 2.00
C THR A 50 3.81 -17.72 1.32
N LYS A 51 3.68 -16.60 2.03
CA LYS A 51 3.96 -15.23 1.53
C LYS A 51 5.25 -14.65 2.11
N TRP A 52 5.56 -14.96 3.36
CA TRP A 52 6.60 -14.26 4.11
C TRP A 52 7.71 -15.21 4.62
N LEU A 53 8.92 -14.67 4.68
CA LEU A 53 10.02 -15.15 5.51
C LEU A 53 9.98 -14.39 6.83
N ASP A 54 10.17 -15.07 7.94
CA ASP A 54 10.31 -14.51 9.30
C ASP A 54 11.74 -14.02 9.61
N HIS A 55 12.59 -14.02 8.60
CA HIS A 55 13.97 -13.55 8.68
C HIS A 55 14.42 -12.94 7.36
N HIS A 56 15.43 -12.08 7.45
CA HIS A 56 16.14 -11.62 6.28
C HIS A 56 17.16 -12.69 5.83
N PRO A 57 17.17 -13.10 4.54
CA PRO A 57 17.97 -14.24 4.08
C PRO A 57 19.49 -13.98 4.10
N THR A 58 19.92 -12.76 3.80
CA THR A 58 21.35 -12.41 3.65
C THR A 58 21.86 -11.43 4.71
N TRP A 59 21.17 -10.30 4.88
CA TRP A 59 21.47 -9.32 5.92
C TRP A 59 21.08 -9.83 7.31
N LYS A 60 22.03 -9.82 8.26
CA LYS A 60 21.81 -10.29 9.63
C LYS A 60 21.26 -9.23 10.57
N GLY A 61 21.25 -7.97 10.17
CA GLY A 61 21.02 -6.82 11.05
C GLY A 61 22.23 -5.90 11.10
N ARG A 62 22.01 -4.69 11.61
CA ARG A 62 23.05 -3.69 11.81
C ARG A 62 23.54 -3.79 13.24
N VAL A 63 24.84 -3.97 13.45
CA VAL A 63 25.44 -3.98 14.80
C VAL A 63 24.99 -2.74 15.59
N PRO A 64 24.50 -2.89 16.85
CA PRO A 64 24.47 -4.12 17.65
C PRO A 64 23.15 -4.93 17.55
N GLY A 65 22.22 -4.57 16.68
CA GLY A 65 20.96 -5.28 16.42
C GLY A 65 21.12 -6.50 15.49
N LEU A 66 20.60 -7.64 15.91
CA LEU A 66 20.57 -8.90 15.17
C LEU A 66 19.12 -9.31 14.89
N PHE A 67 18.81 -9.64 13.63
CA PHE A 67 17.51 -10.20 13.28
C PHE A 67 17.41 -11.67 13.71
N LEU A 68 16.39 -11.98 14.50
CA LEU A 68 16.09 -13.34 14.94
C LEU A 68 14.63 -13.69 14.61
N PRO A 69 14.35 -14.88 14.02
CA PRO A 69 12.98 -15.34 13.77
C PRO A 69 12.09 -15.32 15.02
N SER A 70 12.67 -15.57 16.20
CA SER A 70 11.96 -15.56 17.48
C SER A 70 11.39 -14.19 17.87
N GLN A 71 11.74 -13.12 17.15
CA GLN A 71 11.21 -11.77 17.38
C GLN A 71 10.00 -11.44 16.51
N VAL A 72 9.61 -12.35 15.62
CA VAL A 72 8.47 -12.20 14.73
C VAL A 72 7.32 -13.06 15.22
N SER A 73 6.15 -12.46 15.45
CA SER A 73 4.92 -13.20 15.78
C SER A 73 3.70 -12.54 15.15
N VAL A 74 2.61 -13.31 15.01
CA VAL A 74 1.30 -12.76 14.64
C VAL A 74 0.36 -13.05 15.80
N LYS A 75 -0.17 -11.99 16.41
CA LYS A 75 -1.00 -12.07 17.61
C LYS A 75 -1.86 -10.81 17.73
N ASP A 76 -3.06 -10.97 18.30
CA ASP A 76 -3.97 -9.87 18.61
C ASP A 76 -4.35 -9.01 17.39
N GLY A 77 -4.42 -9.65 16.21
CA GLY A 77 -4.76 -8.97 14.95
C GLY A 77 -3.60 -8.22 14.29
N CYS A 78 -2.35 -8.39 14.74
CA CYS A 78 -1.20 -7.72 14.16
C CYS A 78 -0.01 -8.66 13.95
N LEU A 79 0.82 -8.34 12.97
CA LEU A 79 2.22 -8.72 12.98
C LEU A 79 2.93 -7.89 14.06
N GLN A 80 3.70 -8.57 14.91
CA GLN A 80 4.47 -7.99 16.01
C GLN A 80 5.94 -8.30 15.80
N ILE A 81 6.78 -7.26 15.80
CA ILE A 81 8.23 -7.38 15.80
C ILE A 81 8.75 -6.84 17.13
N GLU A 82 9.24 -7.74 17.99
CA GLU A 82 9.68 -7.43 19.35
C GLU A 82 11.20 -7.16 19.39
N GLY A 83 11.59 -6.04 19.97
CA GLY A 83 12.98 -5.73 20.31
C GLY A 83 13.34 -6.24 21.70
N LYS A 84 14.46 -6.96 21.83
CA LYS A 84 14.95 -7.44 23.13
C LYS A 84 16.43 -7.23 23.32
N LYS A 85 16.86 -7.16 24.58
CA LYS A 85 18.26 -7.40 24.91
C LYS A 85 18.57 -8.88 24.69
N LEU A 86 19.70 -9.19 24.06
CA LEU A 86 20.18 -10.57 24.02
C LEU A 86 20.64 -11.00 25.42
N GLU A 87 20.22 -12.18 25.87
CA GLU A 87 20.69 -12.77 27.14
C GLU A 87 22.21 -12.94 27.16
N LYS A 88 22.80 -13.15 25.98
CA LYS A 88 24.23 -13.25 25.77
C LYS A 88 24.60 -12.64 24.43
N ASP A 89 25.65 -11.84 24.42
CA ASP A 89 26.23 -11.27 23.21
C ASP A 89 26.54 -12.36 22.17
N ILE A 90 26.13 -12.11 20.94
CA ILE A 90 26.45 -12.95 19.80
C ILE A 90 27.60 -12.30 19.05
N VAL A 91 28.71 -13.02 18.91
CA VAL A 91 29.90 -12.53 18.22
C VAL A 91 30.07 -13.31 16.92
N ILE A 92 30.07 -12.59 15.80
CA ILE A 92 30.34 -13.16 14.48
C ILE A 92 31.71 -12.70 14.02
N ASP A 93 32.61 -13.66 13.78
CA ASP A 93 33.93 -13.39 13.19
C ASP A 93 33.77 -13.10 11.69
N LYS A 94 34.23 -11.93 11.25
CA LYS A 94 34.17 -11.49 9.84
C LYS A 94 35.49 -11.78 9.11
N GLY A 95 36.44 -12.43 9.77
CA GLY A 95 37.82 -12.57 9.31
C GLY A 95 38.63 -11.29 9.50
N ASN A 96 39.95 -11.40 9.28
CA ASN A 96 40.89 -10.28 9.35
C ASN A 96 40.87 -9.49 10.68
N GLY A 97 40.54 -10.18 11.78
CA GLY A 97 40.48 -9.58 13.12
C GLY A 97 39.24 -8.70 13.39
N LYS A 98 38.29 -8.61 12.43
CA LYS A 98 37.03 -7.87 12.61
C LYS A 98 35.96 -8.79 13.20
N LYS A 99 35.20 -8.27 14.15
CA LYS A 99 34.10 -8.98 14.81
C LYS A 99 32.87 -8.08 14.83
N ASP A 100 31.74 -8.65 14.44
CA ASP A 100 30.45 -8.04 14.71
C ASP A 100 29.98 -8.55 16.08
N VAL A 101 29.62 -7.64 16.98
CA VAL A 101 29.11 -7.96 18.32
C VAL A 101 27.67 -7.49 18.40
N PHE A 102 26.76 -8.44 18.55
CA PHE A 102 25.33 -8.17 18.67
C PHE A 102 24.90 -8.30 20.12
N THR A 103 24.19 -7.31 20.62
CA THR A 103 23.69 -7.23 22.00
C THR A 103 22.17 -7.02 22.06
N ILE A 104 21.55 -6.70 20.92
CA ILE A 104 20.11 -6.43 20.79
C ILE A 104 19.53 -7.37 19.74
N ALA A 105 18.39 -7.97 20.03
CA ALA A 105 17.59 -8.74 19.09
C ALA A 105 16.51 -7.84 18.49
N GLY A 106 16.37 -7.90 17.17
CA GLY A 106 15.25 -7.37 16.41
C GLY A 106 14.71 -8.41 15.44
N GLY A 107 13.90 -7.99 14.48
CA GLY A 107 13.26 -8.90 13.53
C GLY A 107 13.15 -8.30 12.14
N ALA A 108 13.05 -9.18 11.15
CA ALA A 108 12.89 -8.81 9.77
C ALA A 108 11.94 -9.79 9.09
N VAL A 109 10.84 -9.28 8.56
CA VAL A 109 9.90 -10.02 7.71
C VAL A 109 10.15 -9.63 6.26
N VAL A 110 10.31 -10.61 5.38
CA VAL A 110 10.62 -10.38 3.97
C VAL A 110 9.63 -11.15 3.10
N SER A 111 9.05 -10.48 2.10
CA SER A 111 8.21 -11.16 1.10
C SER A 111 8.99 -12.23 0.33
N LYS A 112 8.32 -13.34 -0.01
CA LYS A 112 8.91 -14.42 -0.83
C LYS A 112 8.93 -14.10 -2.31
N GLN A 113 8.01 -13.24 -2.76
CA GLN A 113 7.93 -12.77 -4.13
C GLN A 113 8.56 -11.38 -4.23
N ALA A 114 9.08 -11.03 -5.41
CA ALA A 114 9.56 -9.68 -5.68
C ALA A 114 8.40 -8.84 -6.23
N ALA A 115 8.17 -7.68 -5.63
CA ALA A 115 7.15 -6.72 -6.00
C ALA A 115 7.67 -5.81 -7.11
N TYR A 116 6.79 -5.31 -7.96
CA TYR A 116 7.14 -4.35 -9.00
C TYR A 116 6.26 -3.09 -8.91
N ARG A 117 6.05 -2.36 -10.00
CA ARG A 117 5.20 -1.16 -10.00
C ARG A 117 3.83 -1.44 -9.41
N GLY A 118 3.37 -0.53 -8.58
CA GLY A 118 2.14 -0.69 -7.83
C GLY A 118 2.01 0.34 -6.73
N TYR A 119 0.92 0.23 -5.97
CA TYR A 119 0.73 0.93 -4.72
C TYR A 119 0.92 -0.05 -3.57
N TYR A 120 1.65 0.37 -2.54
CA TYR A 120 1.93 -0.44 -1.37
C TYR A 120 1.74 0.41 -0.13
N GLU A 121 1.03 -0.13 0.86
CA GLU A 121 0.70 0.57 2.09
C GLU A 121 0.76 -0.38 3.28
N CYS A 122 1.03 0.18 4.44
CA CYS A 122 0.85 -0.52 5.70
C CYS A 122 0.23 0.41 6.75
N ARG A 123 -0.52 -0.18 7.67
CA ARG A 123 -0.92 0.48 8.91
C ARG A 123 -0.09 -0.05 10.05
N LEU A 124 0.75 0.80 10.61
CA LEU A 124 1.69 0.39 11.67
C LEU A 124 1.72 1.39 12.82
N LYS A 125 2.17 0.91 13.97
CA LYS A 125 2.51 1.68 15.15
C LYS A 125 3.91 1.29 15.60
N ALA A 126 4.80 2.26 15.71
CA ALA A 126 6.20 2.03 16.08
C ALA A 126 6.34 1.55 17.53
N ALA A 127 7.41 0.79 17.79
CA ALA A 127 7.84 0.50 19.15
C ALA A 127 8.21 1.83 19.86
N LYS A 128 7.83 2.02 21.12
CA LYS A 128 8.21 3.18 21.97
C LYS A 128 9.68 3.13 22.42
N THR A 129 10.57 2.80 21.48
CA THR A 129 12.02 2.67 21.65
C THR A 129 12.72 3.34 20.47
N THR A 130 14.05 3.33 20.46
CA THR A 130 14.84 3.78 19.31
C THR A 130 15.17 2.66 18.30
N MET A 131 14.63 1.45 18.49
CA MET A 131 14.60 0.48 17.40
C MET A 131 13.68 0.97 16.29
N SER A 132 14.10 0.75 15.04
CA SER A 132 13.35 1.21 13.89
C SER A 132 12.01 0.47 13.77
N THR A 133 11.06 1.11 13.11
CA THR A 133 9.87 0.46 12.57
C THR A 133 9.75 0.90 11.12
N THR A 134 9.89 -0.05 10.19
CA THR A 134 10.12 0.29 8.78
C THR A 134 9.19 -0.47 7.85
N PHE A 135 8.97 0.12 6.68
CA PHE A 135 8.29 -0.48 5.54
C PHE A 135 8.98 -0.04 4.25
N TRP A 136 9.65 -0.97 3.60
CA TRP A 136 10.55 -0.66 2.50
C TRP A 136 10.75 -1.85 1.58
N PHE A 137 11.42 -1.61 0.46
CA PHE A 137 11.66 -2.58 -0.58
C PHE A 137 13.13 -2.56 -0.96
N SER A 138 13.72 -3.74 -1.15
CA SER A 138 15.10 -3.81 -1.63
C SER A 138 15.38 -5.09 -2.40
N GLY A 139 16.25 -4.96 -3.40
CA GLY A 139 16.70 -6.05 -4.26
C GLY A 139 18.10 -5.73 -4.80
N GLY A 140 18.98 -6.72 -4.80
CA GLY A 140 20.36 -6.56 -5.26
C GLY A 140 20.62 -7.22 -6.62
N GLY A 141 21.80 -6.95 -7.19
CA GLY A 141 22.44 -7.81 -8.19
C GLY A 141 22.06 -7.53 -9.64
N GLY A 142 22.25 -6.30 -10.11
CA GLY A 142 22.13 -5.94 -11.52
C GLY A 142 23.44 -5.71 -12.19
N GLU A 143 23.56 -6.08 -13.46
CA GLU A 143 24.56 -5.47 -14.35
C GLU A 143 24.19 -4.01 -14.55
N GLY A 144 25.14 -3.09 -14.28
CA GLY A 144 24.94 -1.67 -14.53
C GLY A 144 24.97 -1.34 -16.03
N PRO A 145 24.71 -0.07 -16.40
CA PRO A 145 24.65 0.36 -17.79
C PRO A 145 25.97 0.22 -18.57
N HIS A 146 27.11 0.05 -17.89
CA HIS A 146 28.43 -0.05 -18.52
C HIS A 146 28.96 -1.49 -18.65
N GLY A 147 28.24 -2.50 -18.18
CA GLY A 147 28.55 -3.92 -18.34
C GLY A 147 29.72 -4.46 -17.50
N CYS A 148 30.50 -3.58 -16.86
CA CYS A 148 31.50 -3.91 -15.85
C CYS A 148 31.09 -3.46 -14.44
N ASP A 149 30.06 -2.63 -14.36
CA ASP A 149 29.46 -2.07 -13.17
C ASP A 149 28.29 -2.93 -12.67
N SER A 150 27.85 -2.66 -11.45
CA SER A 150 26.68 -3.32 -10.89
C SER A 150 25.86 -2.39 -10.02
N TYR A 151 24.58 -2.70 -9.83
CA TYR A 151 23.72 -1.92 -8.95
C TYR A 151 22.72 -2.76 -8.14
N GLY A 152 22.25 -2.16 -7.06
CA GLY A 152 21.11 -2.60 -6.26
C GLY A 152 20.20 -1.41 -5.97
N LEU A 153 18.95 -1.69 -5.61
CA LEU A 153 17.95 -0.67 -5.34
C LEU A 153 17.32 -0.85 -3.97
N GLU A 154 16.97 0.29 -3.38
CA GLU A 154 16.24 0.40 -2.13
C GLU A 154 15.18 1.49 -2.28
N TRP A 155 13.95 1.19 -1.88
CA TRP A 155 12.87 2.14 -1.83
C TRP A 155 12.20 2.09 -0.48
N ASP A 156 12.43 3.15 0.30
CA ASP A 156 11.94 3.27 1.66
C ASP A 156 10.65 4.08 1.63
N ILE A 157 9.52 3.39 1.86
CA ILE A 157 8.24 4.06 2.03
C ILE A 157 8.25 4.72 3.40
N GLN A 158 8.60 3.97 4.45
CA GLN A 158 8.65 4.50 5.80
C GLN A 158 9.86 4.00 6.58
N GLU A 159 10.58 4.95 7.17
CA GLU A 159 11.56 4.75 8.22
C GLU A 159 11.22 5.64 9.42
N CYS A 160 11.02 5.05 10.60
CA CYS A 160 10.92 5.81 11.85
C CYS A 160 11.51 5.06 13.03
N ILE A 161 11.60 5.76 14.15
CA ILE A 161 11.69 5.21 15.50
C ILE A 161 10.44 5.66 16.27
N GLY A 162 10.23 5.18 17.51
CA GLY A 162 9.06 5.58 18.30
C GLY A 162 9.42 6.29 19.62
N ARG A 163 10.65 6.76 19.77
CA ARG A 163 11.03 7.59 20.93
C ARG A 163 11.91 8.75 20.50
N ASN A 164 11.63 9.94 21.02
CA ASN A 164 12.50 11.11 20.91
C ASN A 164 13.54 11.18 22.06
N GLY A 165 14.54 12.04 21.90
CA GLY A 165 15.58 12.21 22.92
C GLY A 165 16.65 13.21 22.50
N ASP A 166 17.70 13.31 23.29
CA ASP A 166 18.85 14.18 23.01
C ASP A 166 19.88 13.47 22.12
N PHE A 167 19.51 13.28 20.85
CA PHE A 167 20.37 12.72 19.80
C PHE A 167 19.97 13.28 18.42
N ASP A 168 20.94 13.32 17.50
CA ASP A 168 20.83 14.03 16.20
C ASP A 168 19.64 13.55 15.35
N GLY A 169 19.36 12.25 15.37
CA GLY A 169 18.28 11.63 14.60
C GLY A 169 16.94 11.58 15.33
N SER A 170 16.76 12.28 16.45
CA SER A 170 15.50 12.26 17.24
C SER A 170 14.26 12.64 16.45
N TYR A 171 14.40 13.41 15.37
CA TYR A 171 13.32 13.76 14.46
C TYR A 171 12.70 12.55 13.71
N PHE A 172 13.40 11.40 13.64
CA PHE A 172 12.84 10.15 13.11
C PHE A 172 11.70 9.59 13.97
N ALA A 173 11.48 10.13 15.17
CA ALA A 173 10.40 9.70 16.06
C ALA A 173 9.01 10.18 15.62
N ASN A 174 8.95 11.09 14.65
CA ASN A 174 7.77 11.84 14.26
C ASN A 174 7.53 11.72 12.75
N GLY A 175 6.28 11.52 12.36
CA GLY A 175 5.83 11.50 10.96
C GLY A 175 6.42 10.38 10.11
N MET A 176 6.60 10.67 8.82
CA MET A 176 7.05 9.71 7.80
C MET A 176 8.35 10.16 7.14
N HIS A 177 9.37 9.30 7.12
CA HIS A 177 10.64 9.56 6.44
C HIS A 177 10.81 8.53 5.33
N SER A 178 10.76 9.02 4.09
CA SER A 178 10.85 8.20 2.89
C SER A 178 12.13 8.52 2.12
N ASN A 179 12.68 7.49 1.48
CA ASN A 179 13.97 7.56 0.84
C ASN A 179 14.04 6.64 -0.40
N SER A 180 15.08 6.81 -1.20
CA SER A 180 15.44 5.86 -2.24
C SER A 180 16.94 5.84 -2.47
N HIS A 181 17.47 4.62 -2.62
CA HIS A 181 18.88 4.39 -2.84
C HIS A 181 19.13 3.67 -4.16
N TYR A 182 20.14 4.15 -4.87
CA TYR A 182 20.77 3.49 -6.01
C TYR A 182 22.19 3.10 -5.58
N TRP A 183 22.31 1.86 -5.09
CA TRP A 183 23.58 1.29 -4.63
C TRP A 183 24.41 0.91 -5.84
N TYR A 184 25.41 1.71 -6.20
CA TYR A 184 26.20 1.52 -7.41
C TYR A 184 27.60 1.03 -7.10
N THR A 185 28.11 0.09 -7.89
CA THR A 185 29.52 -0.28 -7.91
C THR A 185 30.04 -0.06 -9.32
N ASP A 186 31.01 0.85 -9.49
CA ASP A 186 31.54 1.17 -10.80
C ASP A 186 32.49 0.08 -11.35
N CYS A 187 33.01 0.30 -12.55
CA CYS A 187 33.90 -0.63 -13.23
C CYS A 187 35.29 -0.78 -12.57
N ASP A 188 35.68 0.15 -11.70
CA ASP A 188 36.90 0.06 -10.90
C ASP A 188 36.65 -0.67 -9.55
N GLY A 189 35.38 -0.98 -9.25
CA GLY A 189 34.95 -1.66 -8.04
C GLY A 189 34.68 -0.71 -6.86
N GLU A 190 34.65 0.60 -7.09
CA GLU A 190 34.28 1.57 -6.08
C GLU A 190 32.77 1.57 -5.83
N LYS A 191 32.35 1.73 -4.58
CA LYS A 191 30.94 1.61 -4.16
C LYS A 191 30.38 2.97 -3.77
N PHE A 192 29.19 3.27 -4.27
CA PHE A 192 28.49 4.52 -4.07
C PHE A 192 27.06 4.26 -3.58
N ASP A 193 26.61 5.13 -2.68
CA ASP A 193 25.22 5.21 -2.23
C ASP A 193 24.63 6.50 -2.78
N HIS A 194 24.07 6.43 -3.97
CA HIS A 194 23.39 7.57 -4.58
C HIS A 194 21.95 7.60 -4.09
N ARG A 195 21.51 8.77 -3.63
CA ARG A 195 20.17 8.95 -3.05
C ARG A 195 19.43 10.06 -3.76
N ALA A 196 18.11 9.90 -3.87
CA ALA A 196 17.25 11.01 -4.21
C ALA A 196 17.08 11.96 -3.01
N GLU A 197 16.49 13.14 -3.26
CA GLU A 197 16.05 14.02 -2.17
C GLU A 197 15.00 13.31 -1.31
N GLN A 198 15.21 13.29 0.01
CA GLN A 198 14.29 12.64 0.95
C GLN A 198 12.91 13.30 0.93
N VAL A 199 11.87 12.48 1.10
CA VAL A 199 10.50 12.97 1.30
C VAL A 199 10.13 12.77 2.75
N LYS A 200 9.70 13.85 3.40
CA LYS A 200 9.32 13.84 4.83
C LYS A 200 7.91 14.35 5.03
N PHE A 201 7.14 13.71 5.88
CA PHE A 201 5.89 14.24 6.43
C PHE A 201 6.12 14.54 7.90
N GLU A 202 5.73 15.74 8.32
CA GLU A 202 5.85 16.17 9.71
C GLU A 202 4.57 15.80 10.46
N ASP A 203 4.73 15.24 11.65
CA ASP A 203 3.64 14.95 12.58
C ASP A 203 4.09 15.29 14.00
N PRO A 204 3.39 16.15 14.77
CA PRO A 204 3.77 16.42 16.15
C PRO A 204 3.64 15.20 17.07
N GLU A 205 2.83 14.21 16.71
CA GLU A 205 2.67 12.97 17.47
C GLU A 205 3.83 11.99 17.18
N LEU A 206 4.26 11.25 18.21
CA LEU A 206 5.29 10.22 18.01
C LEU A 206 4.67 9.06 17.24
N ALA A 207 5.42 8.45 16.33
CA ALA A 207 4.98 7.30 15.53
C ALA A 207 4.58 6.06 16.35
N SER A 208 4.79 6.09 17.67
CA SER A 208 4.44 5.04 18.62
C SER A 208 3.17 5.31 19.45
N GLU A 209 2.57 6.49 19.35
CA GLU A 209 1.36 6.81 20.12
C GLU A 209 0.12 6.16 19.52
N ASP A 210 -0.05 6.21 18.21
CA ASP A 210 -1.15 5.54 17.51
C ASP A 210 -0.67 4.84 16.22
N PHE A 211 -1.59 4.13 15.59
CA PHE A 211 -1.40 3.55 14.27
C PHE A 211 -1.63 4.60 13.18
N HIS A 212 -0.67 4.72 12.29
CA HIS A 212 -0.75 5.55 11.09
C HIS A 212 -0.65 4.69 9.83
N VAL A 213 -1.12 5.25 8.72
CA VAL A 213 -1.02 4.62 7.40
C VAL A 213 0.11 5.26 6.60
N TYR A 214 1.01 4.41 6.12
CA TYR A 214 2.16 4.80 5.31
C TYR A 214 2.05 4.13 3.95
N GLY A 215 1.91 4.95 2.90
CA GLY A 215 1.68 4.49 1.54
C GLY A 215 2.72 4.99 0.56
N GLY A 216 3.05 4.16 -0.42
CA GLY A 216 3.94 4.48 -1.52
C GLY A 216 3.34 3.99 -2.83
N TRP A 217 3.26 4.88 -3.83
CA TRP A 217 2.98 4.54 -5.22
C TRP A 217 4.26 4.58 -6.03
N TRP A 218 4.79 3.40 -6.37
CA TRP A 218 5.82 3.28 -7.38
C TRP A 218 5.20 3.49 -8.77
N ARG A 219 5.27 4.72 -9.26
CA ARG A 219 4.56 5.16 -10.47
C ARG A 219 5.20 4.60 -11.73
N ASP A 220 6.51 4.77 -11.85
CA ASP A 220 7.31 4.31 -12.98
C ASP A 220 8.78 4.18 -12.57
N GLU A 221 9.68 3.93 -13.53
CA GLU A 221 11.11 3.73 -13.26
C GLU A 221 11.83 4.97 -12.72
N THR A 222 11.18 6.14 -12.74
CA THR A 222 11.80 7.44 -12.47
C THR A 222 11.23 8.15 -11.24
N LYS A 223 10.05 7.75 -10.74
CA LYS A 223 9.43 8.44 -9.60
C LYS A 223 8.50 7.58 -8.76
N ALA A 224 8.34 8.03 -7.52
CA ALA A 224 7.33 7.56 -6.58
C ALA A 224 6.50 8.71 -6.00
N SER A 225 5.28 8.37 -5.54
CA SER A 225 4.48 9.22 -4.66
C SER A 225 4.39 8.59 -3.28
N TYR A 226 4.35 9.39 -2.24
CA TYR A 226 4.22 8.96 -0.85
C TYR A 226 2.97 9.57 -0.23
N TYR A 227 2.36 8.82 0.68
CA TYR A 227 1.08 9.11 1.31
C TYR A 227 1.22 8.82 2.81
N TYR A 228 0.79 9.77 3.63
CA TYR A 228 0.79 9.66 5.09
C TYR A 228 -0.62 9.97 5.59
N ASP A 229 -1.26 8.97 6.21
CA ASP A 229 -2.68 8.98 6.56
C ASP A 229 -3.57 9.48 5.40
N ASN A 230 -4.40 10.49 5.66
CA ASN A 230 -5.28 11.11 4.66
C ASN A 230 -4.71 12.44 4.13
N GLY A 231 -3.40 12.67 4.29
CA GLY A 231 -2.73 13.88 3.86
C GLY A 231 -2.50 13.96 2.35
N GLU A 232 -2.23 15.17 1.87
CA GLU A 232 -1.82 15.40 0.47
C GLU A 232 -0.51 14.65 0.14
N PRO A 233 -0.42 13.98 -1.01
CA PRO A 233 0.78 13.21 -1.34
C PRO A 233 1.98 14.11 -1.62
N LYS A 234 3.17 13.54 -1.37
CA LYS A 234 4.45 14.11 -1.81
C LYS A 234 5.08 13.22 -2.87
N HIS A 235 6.02 13.76 -3.65
CA HIS A 235 6.58 13.06 -4.80
C HIS A 235 8.11 13.12 -4.78
N GLN A 236 8.75 12.03 -5.20
CA GLN A 236 10.20 11.93 -5.32
C GLN A 236 10.55 11.50 -6.74
N ILE A 237 11.54 12.17 -7.33
CA ILE A 237 12.22 11.70 -8.53
C ILE A 237 13.43 10.89 -8.08
N PHE A 238 13.55 9.66 -8.56
CA PHE A 238 14.67 8.79 -8.23
C PHE A 238 15.97 9.31 -8.81
N TYR A 239 17.10 9.00 -8.17
CA TYR A 239 18.42 9.35 -8.66
C TYR A 239 18.67 8.71 -10.04
N ASN A 240 18.85 9.54 -11.06
CA ASN A 240 18.86 9.12 -12.47
C ASN A 240 20.10 9.59 -13.26
N GLU A 241 21.17 10.03 -12.58
CA GLU A 241 22.37 10.50 -13.28
C GLU A 241 23.18 9.37 -13.93
N ILE A 242 23.04 8.13 -13.43
CA ILE A 242 23.69 6.93 -13.98
C ILE A 242 22.80 6.23 -15.02
N SER A 243 21.49 6.19 -14.77
CA SER A 243 20.51 5.55 -15.65
C SER A 243 19.25 6.40 -15.74
N GLU A 244 18.73 6.58 -16.97
CA GLU A 244 17.45 7.28 -17.20
C GLU A 244 16.24 6.56 -16.57
N LYS A 245 16.39 5.27 -16.25
CA LYS A 245 15.37 4.41 -15.65
C LYS A 245 15.95 3.67 -14.44
N PRO A 246 16.25 4.37 -13.33
CA PRO A 246 17.00 3.79 -12.22
C PRO A 246 16.25 2.66 -11.50
N PHE A 247 14.91 2.78 -11.38
CA PHE A 247 14.06 1.82 -10.66
C PHE A 247 13.34 0.88 -11.63
N ASP A 248 14.09 0.02 -12.31
CA ASP A 248 13.61 -0.79 -13.43
C ASP A 248 13.30 -2.26 -13.11
N ARG A 249 13.63 -2.72 -11.91
CA ARG A 249 13.60 -4.14 -11.51
C ARG A 249 12.69 -4.42 -10.31
N PRO A 250 12.15 -5.65 -10.16
CA PRO A 250 11.41 -6.04 -8.97
C PRO A 250 12.24 -6.01 -7.67
N LEU A 251 11.59 -5.69 -6.54
CA LEU A 251 12.19 -5.58 -5.20
C LEU A 251 11.40 -6.37 -4.18
N TYR A 252 12.07 -6.95 -3.18
CA TYR A 252 11.38 -7.65 -2.10
C TYR A 252 10.92 -6.66 -1.04
N MET A 253 9.64 -6.72 -0.68
CA MET A 253 9.06 -6.00 0.46
C MET A 253 9.68 -6.48 1.77
N ARG A 254 9.95 -5.55 2.68
CA ARG A 254 10.60 -5.76 3.98
C ARG A 254 9.89 -4.94 5.07
N LEU A 255 9.60 -5.61 6.18
CA LEU A 255 9.12 -5.03 7.44
C LEU A 255 10.17 -5.34 8.49
N VAL A 256 10.90 -4.32 8.96
CA VAL A 256 12.11 -4.53 9.76
C VAL A 256 12.10 -3.65 11.00
N SER A 257 12.60 -4.23 12.09
CA SER A 257 13.01 -3.51 13.28
C SER A 257 14.50 -3.74 13.56
N GLU A 258 15.31 -2.71 13.35
CA GLU A 258 16.76 -2.71 13.48
C GLU A 258 17.25 -1.63 14.44
N THR A 259 18.54 -1.63 14.73
CA THR A 259 19.22 -0.47 15.32
C THR A 259 19.83 0.39 14.22
N TYR A 260 19.66 1.71 14.31
CA TYR A 260 20.40 2.66 13.46
C TYR A 260 21.82 2.94 13.99
N PRO A 261 22.70 3.56 13.18
CA PRO A 261 24.05 3.92 13.62
C PRO A 261 24.07 4.81 14.87
N PHE A 262 24.83 4.39 15.89
CA PHE A 262 25.17 5.21 17.05
C PHE A 262 26.38 6.12 16.73
N PRO A 263 26.39 7.41 17.13
CA PRO A 263 25.44 8.10 18.01
C PRO A 263 24.33 8.88 17.29
N TRP A 264 24.13 8.69 15.98
CA TRP A 264 23.07 9.39 15.24
C TRP A 264 21.69 9.07 15.83
N ILE A 265 21.43 7.80 16.11
CA ILE A 265 20.29 7.34 16.92
C ILE A 265 20.86 6.68 18.18
N GLU A 266 20.34 7.07 19.33
CA GLU A 266 20.68 6.44 20.60
C GLU A 266 20.24 4.97 20.61
N LEU A 267 21.00 4.07 21.24
CA LEU A 267 20.57 2.69 21.41
C LEU A 267 19.42 2.60 22.43
N PRO A 268 18.46 1.68 22.25
CA PRO A 268 17.39 1.50 23.23
C PRO A 268 17.98 1.02 24.56
N SER A 269 17.39 1.47 25.66
CA SER A 269 17.86 1.08 27.00
C SER A 269 17.45 -0.36 27.35
N ASP A 270 18.14 -0.97 28.32
CA ASP A 270 17.77 -2.28 28.83
C ASP A 270 16.33 -2.27 29.41
N GLU A 271 15.94 -1.18 30.08
CA GLU A 271 14.59 -0.99 30.62
C GLU A 271 13.54 -0.88 29.53
N GLU A 272 13.85 -0.20 28.42
CA GLU A 272 12.97 -0.13 27.25
C GLU A 272 12.78 -1.50 26.62
N LEU A 273 13.86 -2.25 26.42
CA LEU A 273 13.84 -3.59 25.83
C LEU A 273 13.20 -4.66 26.73
N ALA A 274 13.09 -4.40 28.04
CA ALA A 274 12.43 -5.29 29.00
C ALA A 274 10.92 -5.00 29.17
N ASP A 275 10.41 -3.88 28.63
CA ASP A 275 9.01 -3.46 28.77
C ASP A 275 8.19 -3.84 27.52
N PRO A 276 7.31 -4.86 27.60
CA PRO A 276 6.50 -5.31 26.46
C PRO A 276 5.47 -4.27 26.00
N THR A 277 5.23 -3.22 26.79
CA THR A 277 4.37 -2.09 26.38
C THR A 277 5.10 -1.08 25.50
N LYS A 278 6.44 -1.22 25.36
CA LYS A 278 7.29 -0.32 24.59
C LYS A 278 8.01 -1.01 23.44
N ASN A 279 8.55 -2.19 23.65
CA ASN A 279 9.52 -2.81 22.76
C ASN A 279 8.93 -3.52 21.52
N ILE A 280 7.64 -3.34 21.21
CA ILE A 280 6.97 -4.05 20.12
C ILE A 280 6.53 -3.05 19.03
N ALA A 281 6.98 -3.28 17.81
CA ALA A 281 6.43 -2.67 16.61
C ALA A 281 5.23 -3.48 16.13
N TYR A 282 4.11 -2.80 15.85
CA TYR A 282 2.85 -3.44 15.44
C TYR A 282 2.52 -3.06 14.01
N TYR A 283 2.20 -4.06 13.18
CA TYR A 283 1.65 -3.88 11.85
C TYR A 283 0.25 -4.51 11.84
N ASP A 284 -0.78 -3.69 11.72
CA ASP A 284 -2.17 -4.12 11.64
C ASP A 284 -2.41 -4.85 10.31
N TRP A 285 -1.94 -4.25 9.22
CA TRP A 285 -1.97 -4.87 7.90
C TRP A 285 -0.87 -4.29 7.00
N VAL A 286 -0.56 -5.04 5.94
CA VAL A 286 0.17 -4.58 4.77
C VAL A 286 -0.65 -4.92 3.54
N ARG A 287 -0.72 -4.02 2.56
CA ARG A 287 -1.50 -4.23 1.33
C ARG A 287 -0.70 -3.75 0.13
N GLY A 288 -0.65 -4.58 -0.92
CA GLY A 288 -0.12 -4.23 -2.23
C GLY A 288 -1.23 -4.21 -3.27
N TYR A 289 -1.13 -3.36 -4.27
CA TYR A 289 -2.11 -3.21 -5.34
C TYR A 289 -1.44 -3.07 -6.70
N LYS A 290 -2.03 -3.69 -7.71
CA LYS A 290 -1.66 -3.52 -9.12
C LYS A 290 -2.60 -2.53 -9.79
N LEU A 291 -2.05 -1.72 -10.70
CA LEU A 291 -2.84 -0.84 -11.54
C LEU A 291 -3.15 -1.54 -12.87
N VAL A 292 -4.43 -1.75 -13.17
CA VAL A 292 -4.90 -2.38 -14.40
C VAL A 292 -5.89 -1.48 -15.13
N ASP A 293 -6.22 -1.82 -16.38
CA ASP A 293 -7.34 -1.18 -17.07
C ASP A 293 -8.66 -1.52 -16.38
N VAL A 294 -9.55 -0.54 -16.26
CA VAL A 294 -10.83 -0.71 -15.55
C VAL A 294 -11.68 -1.82 -16.16
N GLU A 295 -11.60 -2.03 -17.47
CA GLU A 295 -12.34 -3.05 -18.21
C GLU A 295 -11.63 -4.42 -18.32
N ASP A 296 -10.46 -4.62 -17.72
CA ASP A 296 -9.74 -5.89 -17.79
C ASP A 296 -10.29 -6.93 -16.79
N PRO A 297 -10.91 -8.03 -17.24
CA PRO A 297 -11.38 -9.11 -16.36
C PRO A 297 -10.24 -10.02 -15.86
N ASN A 298 -9.09 -10.09 -16.57
CA ASN A 298 -8.08 -11.16 -16.46
C ASN A 298 -6.81 -10.75 -15.68
N HIS A 299 -6.96 -9.97 -14.61
CA HIS A 299 -5.85 -9.40 -13.85
C HIS A 299 -5.00 -10.40 -13.02
N ILE A 300 -5.39 -11.69 -12.95
CA ILE A 300 -4.78 -12.67 -12.03
C ILE A 300 -3.41 -13.20 -12.51
N ASP A 301 -3.01 -13.06 -13.79
CA ASP A 301 -1.95 -13.93 -14.36
C ASP A 301 -0.78 -13.24 -15.13
N MET A 302 -0.53 -11.95 -14.92
CA MET A 302 0.39 -11.19 -15.80
C MET A 302 1.86 -11.06 -15.36
N ASP A 303 2.25 -11.35 -14.10
CA ASP A 303 3.65 -11.13 -13.64
C ASP A 303 4.51 -12.40 -13.54
N THR A 304 3.92 -13.59 -13.60
CA THR A 304 4.71 -14.85 -13.57
C THR A 304 5.49 -15.09 -14.87
N LYS A 305 5.23 -14.33 -15.95
CA LYS A 305 5.85 -14.54 -17.26
C LYS A 305 7.03 -13.62 -17.60
N ARG A 306 7.39 -12.63 -16.78
CA ARG A 306 8.57 -11.77 -17.04
C ARG A 306 9.82 -12.11 -16.21
N GLY A 307 9.77 -13.17 -15.40
CA GLY A 307 10.90 -13.61 -14.55
C GLY A 307 11.74 -14.77 -15.08
N THR A 308 11.54 -15.27 -16.30
CA THR A 308 12.40 -16.34 -16.85
C THR A 308 13.33 -15.78 -17.91
N GLN A 309 14.58 -15.58 -17.52
CA GLN A 309 15.69 -15.44 -18.46
C GLN A 309 15.79 -16.70 -19.33
N GLU A 310 16.10 -16.48 -20.60
CA GLU A 310 16.38 -17.50 -21.60
C GLU A 310 17.50 -18.43 -21.14
N GLY A 311 17.16 -19.69 -20.92
CA GLY A 311 18.10 -20.79 -20.73
C GLY A 311 17.44 -22.06 -21.25
N GLY A 312 17.83 -22.48 -22.45
CA GLY A 312 17.16 -23.58 -23.17
C GLY A 312 17.23 -24.92 -22.44
N VAL A 313 16.15 -25.68 -22.53
CA VAL A 313 16.07 -27.15 -22.76
C VAL A 313 14.62 -27.44 -23.17
N ARG A 314 14.43 -28.08 -24.33
CA ARG A 314 13.13 -28.58 -24.79
C ARG A 314 12.67 -29.72 -23.88
N GLY A 315 11.56 -29.54 -23.18
CA GLY A 315 10.80 -30.58 -22.48
C GLY A 315 9.31 -30.40 -22.76
N THR A 316 8.66 -31.47 -23.20
CA THR A 316 7.25 -31.55 -23.61
C THR A 316 6.29 -31.20 -22.46
N VAL A 317 5.31 -30.33 -22.75
CA VAL A 317 4.25 -29.91 -21.82
C VAL A 317 3.22 -31.03 -21.68
N SER A 318 3.02 -31.55 -20.47
CA SER A 318 1.80 -32.26 -20.08
C SER A 318 0.89 -31.30 -19.32
N GLU A 319 -0.30 -31.07 -19.87
CA GLU A 319 -1.39 -30.32 -19.23
C GLU A 319 -2.02 -31.17 -18.13
N ASP A 320 -1.68 -30.89 -16.87
CA ASP A 320 -2.47 -31.30 -15.70
C ASP A 320 -2.37 -30.18 -14.65
N LYS A 321 -3.13 -29.10 -14.85
CA LYS A 321 -3.33 -28.09 -13.80
C LYS A 321 -4.48 -28.57 -12.91
N ALA A 322 -4.13 -29.04 -11.72
CA ALA A 322 -5.08 -29.23 -10.62
C ALA A 322 -5.86 -27.92 -10.39
N PRO A 323 -7.15 -28.00 -10.01
CA PRO A 323 -7.96 -26.81 -9.75
C PRO A 323 -7.34 -26.00 -8.61
N VAL A 324 -6.94 -24.78 -8.91
CA VAL A 324 -6.51 -23.79 -7.92
C VAL A 324 -7.71 -23.55 -7.00
N LYS A 325 -7.57 -23.90 -5.72
CA LYS A 325 -8.57 -23.62 -4.69
C LYS A 325 -8.89 -22.11 -4.73
N PRO A 326 -10.17 -21.68 -4.72
CA PRO A 326 -10.48 -20.26 -4.70
C PRO A 326 -9.78 -19.61 -3.50
N ARG A 327 -8.88 -18.67 -3.75
CA ARG A 327 -8.23 -17.88 -2.70
C ARG A 327 -9.36 -17.10 -2.02
N SER A 328 -9.48 -17.18 -0.71
CA SER A 328 -10.49 -16.43 0.04
C SER A 328 -10.36 -14.94 -0.29
N VAL A 329 -11.45 -14.31 -0.72
CA VAL A 329 -11.48 -12.88 -1.03
C VAL A 329 -11.25 -12.11 0.27
N VAL A 330 -10.12 -11.40 0.35
CA VAL A 330 -9.86 -10.46 1.45
C VAL A 330 -10.69 -9.21 1.15
N LYS A 331 -11.61 -8.89 2.06
CA LYS A 331 -12.49 -7.71 1.93
C LYS A 331 -11.79 -6.50 2.53
N VAL A 332 -11.16 -5.69 1.69
CA VAL A 332 -10.38 -4.51 2.12
C VAL A 332 -11.10 -3.20 1.83
N PHE A 333 -12.05 -3.19 0.89
CA PHE A 333 -12.79 -2.01 0.50
C PHE A 333 -14.14 -1.92 1.19
N ASP A 334 -14.53 -0.69 1.57
CA ASP A 334 -15.95 -0.37 1.75
C ASP A 334 -16.57 -0.20 0.36
N GLU A 335 -17.45 -1.14 -0.02
CA GLU A 335 -17.97 -1.18 -1.39
C GLU A 335 -18.88 0.02 -1.66
N LYS A 336 -18.50 0.84 -2.65
CA LYS A 336 -19.10 2.16 -2.85
C LYS A 336 -19.06 2.56 -4.31
N ILE A 337 -20.06 3.31 -4.77
CA ILE A 337 -20.02 4.09 -6.01
C ILE A 337 -20.05 5.58 -5.66
N THR A 338 -19.33 6.41 -6.41
CA THR A 338 -19.30 7.87 -6.19
C THR A 338 -19.13 8.61 -7.51
N PHE A 339 -20.07 9.50 -7.83
CA PHE A 339 -20.00 10.37 -9.01
C PHE A 339 -19.05 11.54 -8.78
N ASN A 340 -18.31 11.94 -9.82
CA ASN A 340 -17.65 13.24 -9.84
C ASN A 340 -18.59 14.26 -10.47
N THR A 341 -19.08 15.23 -9.69
CA THR A 341 -20.06 16.22 -10.13
C THR A 341 -19.54 17.10 -11.26
N ASP A 342 -18.24 17.34 -11.30
CA ASP A 342 -17.61 18.31 -12.21
C ASP A 342 -17.36 17.73 -13.63
N ASP A 343 -17.48 16.41 -13.79
CA ASP A 343 -17.11 15.67 -15.00
C ASP A 343 -18.32 14.99 -15.69
N CYS A 344 -19.51 15.56 -15.50
CA CYS A 344 -20.74 15.09 -16.14
C CYS A 344 -21.09 15.99 -17.32
N GLU A 345 -21.07 15.44 -18.54
CA GLU A 345 -21.30 16.22 -19.77
C GLU A 345 -22.40 15.60 -20.63
N LEU A 346 -23.49 16.35 -20.83
CA LEU A 346 -24.56 15.97 -21.73
C LEU A 346 -24.33 16.54 -23.13
N SER A 347 -24.07 15.68 -24.10
CA SER A 347 -23.91 16.09 -25.50
C SER A 347 -25.25 16.26 -26.23
N ALA A 348 -25.30 17.18 -27.19
CA ALA A 348 -26.46 17.36 -28.08
C ALA A 348 -26.78 16.11 -28.95
N SER A 349 -25.86 15.15 -29.00
CA SER A 349 -26.04 13.87 -29.69
C SER A 349 -26.94 12.88 -28.92
N GLY A 350 -27.23 13.15 -27.65
CA GLY A 350 -27.97 12.24 -26.77
C GLY A 350 -27.08 11.27 -25.99
N THR A 351 -25.81 11.63 -25.78
CA THR A 351 -24.87 10.86 -24.95
C THR A 351 -24.53 11.68 -23.70
N LEU A 352 -24.72 11.07 -22.53
CA LEU A 352 -24.33 11.59 -21.23
C LEU A 352 -23.00 10.94 -20.82
N LYS A 353 -21.91 11.72 -20.83
CA LYS A 353 -20.60 11.27 -20.33
C LYS A 353 -20.60 11.40 -18.82
N ILE A 354 -20.26 10.32 -18.13
CA ILE A 354 -20.33 10.21 -16.68
C ILE A 354 -18.97 9.76 -16.18
N ALA A 355 -18.33 10.54 -15.30
CA ALA A 355 -17.18 10.10 -14.53
C ALA A 355 -17.60 9.67 -13.12
N PHE A 356 -17.13 8.51 -12.70
CA PHE A 356 -17.38 7.99 -11.36
C PHE A 356 -16.27 7.07 -10.91
N THR A 357 -16.17 6.91 -9.59
CA THR A 357 -15.33 5.89 -8.99
C THR A 357 -16.21 4.81 -8.37
N TYR A 358 -15.69 3.59 -8.33
CA TYR A 358 -16.33 2.51 -7.58
C TYR A 358 -15.28 1.67 -6.85
N LYS A 359 -15.69 1.08 -5.72
CA LYS A 359 -14.91 0.13 -4.93
C LYS A 359 -15.69 -1.16 -4.80
N ALA A 360 -15.04 -2.28 -5.10
CA ALA A 360 -15.63 -3.60 -5.06
C ALA A 360 -14.64 -4.63 -4.53
N ASN A 361 -15.03 -5.49 -3.59
CA ASN A 361 -14.15 -6.54 -3.07
C ASN A 361 -14.14 -7.78 -3.96
N GLU A 362 -15.20 -7.99 -4.72
CA GLU A 362 -15.35 -9.04 -5.71
C GLU A 362 -16.09 -8.46 -6.93
N GLU A 363 -16.41 -9.29 -7.92
CA GLU A 363 -17.14 -8.80 -9.10
C GLU A 363 -18.58 -8.40 -8.73
N ARG A 364 -19.01 -7.25 -9.27
CA ARG A 364 -20.27 -6.57 -8.99
C ARG A 364 -20.90 -6.05 -10.30
N GLU A 365 -22.09 -5.49 -10.18
CA GLU A 365 -22.73 -4.71 -11.24
C GLU A 365 -22.88 -3.25 -10.78
N ASP A 366 -22.44 -2.32 -11.62
CA ASP A 366 -22.82 -0.90 -11.52
C ASP A 366 -24.11 -0.69 -12.32
N VAL A 367 -25.17 -0.24 -11.66
CA VAL A 367 -26.45 0.08 -12.28
C VAL A 367 -26.63 1.58 -12.30
N LEU A 368 -26.81 2.15 -13.49
CA LEU A 368 -27.06 3.57 -13.71
C LEU A 368 -28.51 3.75 -14.14
N GLU A 369 -29.26 4.58 -13.43
CA GLU A 369 -30.65 4.91 -13.72
C GLU A 369 -30.78 6.43 -13.88
N LEU A 370 -31.29 6.87 -15.03
CA LEU A 370 -31.58 8.28 -15.29
C LEU A 370 -33.08 8.51 -15.08
N HIS A 371 -33.42 9.42 -14.19
CA HIS A 371 -34.78 9.77 -13.83
C HIS A 371 -35.17 11.13 -14.40
N ASP A 372 -36.43 11.29 -14.79
CA ASP A 372 -37.00 12.61 -15.08
C ASP A 372 -37.47 13.33 -13.80
N SER A 373 -37.95 14.56 -13.98
CA SER A 373 -38.43 15.42 -12.88
C SER A 373 -39.61 14.83 -12.08
N ASN A 374 -40.28 13.80 -12.60
CA ASN A 374 -41.37 13.10 -11.91
C ASN A 374 -40.88 11.82 -11.20
N GLY A 375 -39.58 11.54 -11.26
CA GLY A 375 -38.95 10.33 -10.71
C GLY A 375 -39.05 9.09 -11.59
N GLY A 376 -39.61 9.22 -12.81
CA GLY A 376 -39.71 8.09 -13.74
C GLY A 376 -38.37 7.78 -14.39
N ILE A 377 -37.98 6.50 -14.45
CA ILE A 377 -36.78 6.06 -15.16
C ILE A 377 -36.99 6.29 -16.66
N VAL A 378 -36.10 7.07 -17.28
CA VAL A 378 -36.12 7.42 -18.71
C VAL A 378 -35.00 6.77 -19.50
N ALA A 379 -33.95 6.29 -18.83
CA ALA A 379 -32.90 5.43 -19.38
C ALA A 379 -32.23 4.65 -18.24
N ASP A 380 -31.79 3.43 -18.48
CA ASP A 380 -30.95 2.67 -17.54
C ASP A 380 -29.82 1.92 -18.27
N ALA A 381 -28.74 1.64 -17.53
CA ALA A 381 -27.63 0.81 -17.97
C ALA A 381 -27.12 -0.05 -16.82
N THR A 382 -26.61 -1.23 -17.15
CA THR A 382 -25.90 -2.10 -16.20
C THR A 382 -24.53 -2.42 -16.78
N ILE A 383 -23.49 -2.23 -15.97
CA ILE A 383 -22.09 -2.33 -16.36
C ILE A 383 -21.39 -3.29 -15.41
N ALA A 384 -20.49 -4.13 -15.93
CA ALA A 384 -19.65 -4.96 -15.07
C ALA A 384 -18.73 -4.09 -14.20
N ALA A 385 -18.68 -4.37 -12.91
CA ALA A 385 -17.82 -3.72 -11.94
C ALA A 385 -16.86 -4.75 -11.36
N TYR A 386 -15.71 -4.93 -12.01
CA TYR A 386 -14.71 -5.89 -11.59
C TYR A 386 -14.06 -5.46 -10.25
N ALA A 387 -13.69 -6.44 -9.42
CA ALA A 387 -13.12 -6.26 -8.06
C ALA A 387 -11.92 -5.30 -7.97
N GLY A 388 -12.05 -4.18 -7.27
CA GLY A 388 -10.98 -3.20 -7.10
C GLY A 388 -11.50 -1.81 -6.79
N TYR A 389 -10.60 -0.84 -6.70
CA TYR A 389 -10.94 0.58 -6.66
C TYR A 389 -10.69 1.21 -8.03
N ALA A 390 -11.74 1.66 -8.71
CA ALA A 390 -11.71 2.12 -10.10
C ALA A 390 -12.03 3.60 -10.26
N ASN A 391 -11.52 4.19 -11.33
CA ASN A 391 -11.91 5.51 -11.84
C ASN A 391 -12.33 5.36 -13.30
N ARG A 392 -13.63 5.48 -13.56
CA ARG A 392 -14.27 5.13 -14.83
C ARG A 392 -14.92 6.35 -15.45
N VAL A 393 -14.83 6.43 -16.77
CA VAL A 393 -15.68 7.30 -17.59
C VAL A 393 -16.54 6.41 -18.46
N PHE A 394 -17.85 6.67 -18.46
CA PHE A 394 -18.83 5.91 -19.22
C PHE A 394 -19.68 6.84 -20.08
N ASP A 395 -19.81 6.50 -21.37
CA ASP A 395 -20.65 7.22 -22.31
C ASP A 395 -22.04 6.58 -22.36
N PHE A 396 -22.99 7.16 -21.63
CA PHE A 396 -24.35 6.65 -21.51
C PHE A 396 -25.22 7.19 -22.65
N ALA A 397 -25.54 6.33 -23.62
CA ALA A 397 -26.40 6.68 -24.74
C ALA A 397 -27.88 6.72 -24.30
N ILE A 398 -28.40 7.93 -24.08
CA ILE A 398 -29.79 8.18 -23.61
C ILE A 398 -30.73 8.66 -24.73
N GLY A 399 -30.18 9.05 -25.89
CA GLY A 399 -30.93 9.57 -27.02
C GLY A 399 -31.31 11.04 -26.89
N LYS A 400 -31.59 11.67 -28.03
CA LYS A 400 -31.84 13.13 -28.13
C LYS A 400 -33.10 13.57 -27.38
N ASP A 401 -34.15 12.75 -27.42
CA ASP A 401 -35.43 13.08 -26.78
C ASP A 401 -35.28 13.16 -25.26
N VAL A 402 -34.57 12.21 -24.65
CA VAL A 402 -34.27 12.24 -23.21
C VAL A 402 -33.33 13.39 -22.89
N ALA A 403 -32.27 13.59 -23.67
CA ALA A 403 -31.33 14.69 -23.49
C ALA A 403 -31.98 16.10 -23.57
N SER A 404 -33.13 16.22 -24.25
CA SER A 404 -33.87 17.48 -24.34
C SER A 404 -34.70 17.80 -23.08
N LYS A 405 -34.88 16.85 -22.17
CA LYS A 405 -35.60 17.06 -20.90
C LYS A 405 -34.78 17.93 -19.93
N SER A 406 -35.45 18.47 -18.92
CA SER A 406 -34.85 19.26 -17.83
C SER A 406 -35.11 18.59 -16.49
N GLY A 407 -34.25 18.85 -15.49
CA GLY A 407 -34.38 18.23 -14.16
C GLY A 407 -34.14 16.73 -14.20
N LEU A 408 -33.18 16.31 -15.03
CA LEU A 408 -32.74 14.92 -15.09
C LEU A 408 -31.87 14.62 -13.86
N LYS A 409 -32.07 13.47 -13.24
CA LYS A 409 -31.26 13.01 -12.11
C LYS A 409 -30.69 11.64 -12.41
N LEU A 410 -29.37 11.51 -12.33
CA LEU A 410 -28.68 10.24 -12.45
C LEU A 410 -28.53 9.63 -11.06
N THR A 411 -28.94 8.37 -10.91
CA THR A 411 -28.67 7.55 -9.74
C THR A 411 -27.80 6.39 -10.17
N GLY A 412 -26.76 6.11 -9.38
CA GLY A 412 -25.86 4.99 -9.56
C GLY A 412 -25.93 4.09 -8.36
N SER A 413 -25.82 2.78 -8.56
CA SER A 413 -25.71 1.82 -7.48
C SER A 413 -24.74 0.70 -7.82
N ILE A 414 -24.06 0.17 -6.81
CA ILE A 414 -23.27 -1.04 -6.92
C ILE A 414 -23.99 -2.18 -6.21
N ARG A 415 -24.09 -3.35 -6.85
CA ARG A 415 -24.83 -4.50 -6.32
C ARG A 415 -24.17 -5.85 -6.65
N PRO A 416 -24.53 -6.94 -5.94
CA PRO A 416 -24.10 -8.28 -6.31
C PRO A 416 -24.61 -8.70 -7.70
N ILE A 417 -23.85 -9.53 -8.41
CA ILE A 417 -24.25 -10.05 -9.71
C ILE A 417 -25.52 -10.92 -9.57
N ASN A 418 -26.47 -10.75 -10.49
CA ASN A 418 -27.75 -11.48 -10.51
C ASN A 418 -28.62 -11.30 -9.23
N SER A 419 -28.42 -10.23 -8.45
CA SER A 419 -29.29 -9.90 -7.32
C SER A 419 -30.55 -9.17 -7.77
N ASP A 420 -31.51 -9.01 -6.86
CA ASP A 420 -32.69 -8.19 -7.13
C ASP A 420 -32.29 -6.73 -7.35
N ARG A 421 -33.10 -5.99 -8.14
CA ARG A 421 -32.81 -4.57 -8.45
C ARG A 421 -32.69 -3.70 -7.19
N SER A 422 -33.32 -4.07 -6.08
CA SER A 422 -33.28 -3.34 -4.81
C SER A 422 -32.07 -3.63 -3.93
N ASP A 423 -31.25 -4.63 -4.28
CA ASP A 423 -30.15 -5.11 -3.43
C ASP A 423 -28.88 -4.27 -3.62
N HIS A 424 -28.98 -2.98 -3.32
CA HIS A 424 -27.86 -2.06 -3.43
C HIS A 424 -26.91 -2.19 -2.24
N LEU A 425 -25.62 -2.36 -2.50
CA LEU A 425 -24.57 -2.27 -1.48
C LEU A 425 -24.25 -0.80 -1.18
N SER A 426 -24.29 0.05 -2.21
CA SER A 426 -24.13 1.49 -2.10
C SER A 426 -24.82 2.18 -3.26
N THR A 427 -25.24 3.43 -3.04
CA THR A 427 -25.90 4.28 -4.02
C THR A 427 -25.32 5.69 -3.97
N ASP A 428 -25.23 6.34 -5.11
CA ASP A 428 -24.94 7.77 -5.21
C ASP A 428 -25.86 8.43 -6.24
N SER A 429 -25.94 9.75 -6.26
CA SER A 429 -26.77 10.47 -7.23
C SER A 429 -26.22 11.84 -7.58
N LEU A 430 -26.47 12.25 -8.81
CA LEU A 430 -26.05 13.52 -9.39
C LEU A 430 -27.20 14.15 -10.18
N ASP A 431 -27.43 15.44 -9.99
CA ASP A 431 -28.33 16.19 -10.87
C ASP A 431 -27.62 16.47 -12.21
N VAL A 432 -28.25 16.09 -13.31
CA VAL A 432 -27.72 16.29 -14.66
C VAL A 432 -28.15 17.67 -15.13
N ASP A 433 -27.40 18.67 -14.69
CA ASP A 433 -27.55 20.03 -15.18
C ASP A 433 -26.97 20.15 -16.60
N ARG A 434 -27.59 20.99 -17.43
CA ARG A 434 -27.01 21.32 -18.74
C ARG A 434 -25.74 22.13 -18.48
N ALA A 435 -24.57 21.53 -18.69
CA ALA A 435 -23.35 22.29 -18.89
C ALA A 435 -23.64 23.38 -19.94
N SER A 436 -23.55 24.65 -19.52
CA SER A 436 -23.69 25.76 -20.47
C SER A 436 -22.60 25.61 -21.53
N PRO A 437 -22.89 25.80 -22.83
CA PRO A 437 -21.84 25.82 -23.83
C PRO A 437 -20.87 26.92 -23.41
N SER A 438 -19.62 26.54 -23.16
CA SER A 438 -18.53 27.47 -22.83
C SER A 438 -18.48 28.55 -23.90
N ASP A 439 -18.93 29.76 -23.57
CA ASP A 439 -18.78 30.94 -24.41
C ASP A 439 -17.28 31.30 -24.47
N PRO A 440 -16.61 31.21 -25.64
CA PRO A 440 -15.22 31.59 -25.75
C PRO A 440 -15.15 33.12 -25.77
N ARG A 441 -15.19 33.76 -24.59
CA ARG A 441 -14.86 35.17 -24.50
C ARG A 441 -13.36 35.35 -24.76
N PRO A 442 -12.97 36.17 -25.76
CA PRO A 442 -11.56 36.42 -26.04
C PRO A 442 -10.96 37.20 -24.87
N GLN A 443 -9.84 36.70 -24.34
CA GLN A 443 -9.01 37.48 -23.42
C GLN A 443 -8.49 38.72 -24.17
N LYS A 444 -8.78 39.89 -23.61
CA LYS A 444 -8.21 41.18 -24.01
C LYS A 444 -7.00 41.50 -23.15
#